data_AF-A0A7V5H4W4-F1
#
_entry.id   AF-A0A7V5H4W4-F1
#
_cell.length_a   1.000
_cell.length_b   1.000
_cell.length_c   1.000
_cell.angle_alpha   90.00
_cell.angle_beta   90.00
_cell.angle_gamma   90.00
#
_symmetry.space_group_name_H-M   'P 1'
#
loop_
_entity.id
_entity.type
_entity.pdbx_description
1 polymer ?
#
loop_
_entity_poly.entity_id
_entity_poly.type
_entity_poly.pdbx_seq_one_letter_code
_entity_poly.pdbx_strand_id
1 'polypeptide(L)'
;MWTLFAIEEMSEKSYQALKAIKQKVEKDWLQIPGVTAVGIGKTESGEAGIIVSVTELSLEVQSSIPSQVEGVPVEIKFTGPIQAL
;
A
#
# COMPACT_ATOMS: atom_id res chain seq x y z
N MET A 1 17.25 25.71 15.30
CA MET A 1 15.78 25.62 15.22
C MET A 1 15.45 24.96 13.89
N TRP A 2 15.24 23.64 13.91
CA TRP A 2 14.87 22.88 12.72
C TRP A 2 13.49 22.30 13.00
N THR A 3 12.55 22.66 12.15
CA THR A 3 11.14 22.28 12.23
C THR A 3 11.06 20.78 11.98
N LEU A 4 10.74 20.00 13.02
CA LEU A 4 10.21 18.66 12.83
C LEU A 4 8.92 18.81 12.03
N PHE A 5 8.96 18.37 10.77
CA PHE A 5 7.73 17.99 10.08
C PHE A 5 7.04 16.97 10.96
N ALA A 6 5.84 17.30 11.41
CA ALA A 6 4.99 16.42 12.19
C ALA A 6 4.76 15.14 11.38
N ILE A 7 5.50 14.09 11.74
CA ILE A 7 5.14 12.73 11.40
C ILE A 7 3.92 12.49 12.27
N GLU A 8 2.71 12.58 11.71
CA GLU A 8 1.51 12.12 12.40
C GLU A 8 1.75 10.64 12.78
N GLU A 9 1.99 10.40 14.06
CA GLU A 9 2.17 9.08 14.62
C GLU A 9 0.86 8.31 14.44
N MET A 10 0.83 7.38 13.49
CA MET A 10 -0.22 6.38 13.42
C MET A 10 -0.20 5.58 14.72
N SER A 11 -1.36 5.45 15.38
CA SER A 11 -1.43 4.69 16.63
C SER A 11 -0.96 3.25 16.43
N GLU A 12 -0.24 2.70 17.41
CA GLU A 12 0.24 1.30 17.40
C GLU A 12 -0.90 0.32 17.10
N LYS A 13 -2.09 0.57 17.67
CA LYS A 13 -3.29 -0.26 17.43
C LYS A 13 -3.73 -0.24 15.97
N SER A 14 -3.74 0.94 15.35
CA SER A 14 -4.09 1.09 13.92
C SER A 14 -3.06 0.39 13.03
N TYR A 15 -1.77 0.52 13.35
CA TYR A 15 -0.72 -0.16 12.59
C TYR A 15 -0.84 -1.68 12.66
N GLN A 16 -1.09 -2.25 13.84
CA GLN A 16 -1.28 -3.70 13.99
C GLN A 16 -2.51 -4.21 13.24
N ALA A 17 -3.61 -3.42 13.19
CA ALA A 17 -4.78 -3.76 12.39
C ALA A 17 -4.46 -3.80 10.89
N LEU A 18 -3.79 -2.77 10.37
CA LEU A 18 -3.34 -2.72 8.97
C LEU A 18 -2.37 -3.86 8.64
N LYS A 19 -1.47 -4.19 9.56
CA LYS A 19 -0.55 -5.32 9.42
C LYS A 19 -1.28 -6.65 9.31
N ALA A 20 -2.30 -6.87 10.13
CA ALA A 20 -3.11 -8.09 10.06
C ALA A 20 -3.86 -8.19 8.72
N ILE A 21 -4.45 -7.09 8.25
CA ILE A 21 -5.14 -7.03 6.94
C ILE A 21 -4.16 -7.31 5.80
N LYS A 22 -3.01 -6.61 5.79
CA LYS A 22 -1.93 -6.84 4.82
C LYS A 22 -1.54 -8.32 4.76
N GLN A 23 -1.29 -8.95 5.92
CA GLN A 23 -0.86 -10.35 5.97
C GLN A 23 -1.88 -11.33 5.37
N LYS A 24 -3.18 -11.03 5.43
CA LYS A 24 -4.23 -11.86 4.82
C LYS A 24 -4.19 -11.80 3.30
N VAL A 25 -3.98 -10.61 2.73
CA VAL A 25 -4.11 -10.38 1.28
C VAL A 25 -2.78 -10.45 0.52
N GLU A 26 -1.66 -10.23 1.21
CA GLU A 26 -0.35 -10.06 0.60
C GLU A 26 0.05 -11.24 -0.28
N LYS A 27 -0.15 -12.47 0.21
CA LYS A 27 0.22 -13.67 -0.56
C LYS A 27 -0.52 -13.74 -1.89
N ASP A 28 -1.83 -13.50 -1.87
CA ASP A 28 -2.67 -13.65 -3.06
C ASP A 28 -2.42 -12.49 -4.04
N TRP A 29 -2.24 -11.27 -3.54
CA TRP A 29 -2.00 -10.10 -4.39
C TRP A 29 -0.60 -10.12 -5.02
N LEU A 30 0.41 -10.66 -4.34
CA LEU A 30 1.74 -10.86 -4.94
C LEU A 30 1.76 -11.91 -6.06
N GLN A 31 0.69 -12.71 -6.21
CA GLN A 31 0.57 -13.64 -7.34
C GLN A 31 -0.05 -12.98 -8.58
N ILE A 32 -0.60 -11.77 -8.46
CA ILE A 32 -1.18 -11.04 -9.59
C ILE A 32 -0.04 -10.54 -10.49
N PRO A 33 -0.05 -10.84 -11.80
CA PRO A 33 0.95 -10.33 -12.73
C PRO A 33 1.07 -8.80 -12.67
N GLY A 34 2.30 -8.31 -12.49
CA GLY A 34 2.60 -6.89 -12.41
C GLY A 34 2.63 -6.31 -11.00
N VAL A 35 2.16 -7.03 -9.96
CA VAL A 35 2.31 -6.60 -8.56
C VAL A 35 3.73 -6.94 -8.06
N THR A 36 4.40 -5.96 -7.46
CA THR A 36 5.78 -6.10 -6.96
C THR A 36 5.88 -6.06 -5.45
N ALA A 37 4.98 -5.34 -4.79
CA ALA A 37 4.96 -5.24 -3.34
C ALA A 37 3.56 -4.91 -2.81
N VAL A 38 3.31 -5.33 -1.58
CA VAL A 38 2.16 -4.89 -0.79
C VAL A 38 2.72 -4.30 0.50
N GLY A 39 2.32 -3.07 0.85
CA GLY A 39 2.86 -2.31 1.97
C GLY A 39 1.78 -1.59 2.75
N ILE A 40 2.18 -0.99 3.87
CA ILE A 40 1.34 -0.06 4.64
C ILE A 40 1.93 1.33 4.43
N GLY A 41 1.09 2.31 4.10
CA GLY A 41 1.54 3.67 3.87
C GLY A 41 0.39 4.67 3.93
N LYS A 42 0.70 5.92 3.60
CA LYS A 42 -0.33 6.94 3.40
C LYS A 42 -0.80 6.91 1.94
N THR A 43 -2.13 6.91 1.77
CA THR A 43 -2.80 7.13 0.49
C THR A 43 -2.64 8.58 0.05
N GLU A 44 -3.02 8.90 -1.18
CA GLU A 44 -3.08 10.28 -1.69
C GLU A 44 -4.06 11.15 -0.89
N SER A 45 -5.10 10.57 -0.29
CA SER A 45 -6.01 11.27 0.63
C SER A 45 -5.40 11.57 2.00
N GLY A 46 -4.19 11.06 2.29
CA GLY A 46 -3.51 11.23 3.57
C GLY A 46 -3.89 10.19 4.63
N GLU A 47 -4.81 9.27 4.31
CA GLU A 47 -5.24 8.19 5.20
C GLU A 47 -4.21 7.05 5.22
N ALA A 48 -4.11 6.35 6.35
CA ALA A 48 -3.30 5.13 6.41
C ALA A 48 -4.04 3.98 5.71
N GLY A 49 -3.37 3.31 4.77
CA GLY A 49 -3.97 2.27 3.94
C GLY A 49 -2.96 1.23 3.46
N ILE A 50 -3.46 0.31 2.62
CA ILE A 50 -2.64 -0.68 1.94
C ILE A 50 -2.16 -0.09 0.62
N ILE A 51 -0.85 -0.10 0.40
CA ILE A 51 -0.23 0.38 -0.84
C ILE A 51 0.22 -0.83 -1.65
N VAL A 52 -0.25 -0.94 -2.89
CA VAL A 52 0.15 -1.99 -3.82
C VAL A 52 1.07 -1.38 -4.87
N SER A 53 2.33 -1.77 -4.85
CA SER A 53 3.31 -1.36 -5.85
C SER A 53 3.22 -2.24 -7.08
N VAL A 54 3.23 -1.64 -8.27
CA VAL A 54 3.14 -2.36 -9.54
C VAL A 54 4.22 -1.90 -10.51
N THR A 55 4.67 -2.80 -11.39
CA THR A 55 5.58 -2.45 -12.51
C THR A 55 4.87 -1.78 -13.67
N GLU A 56 3.55 -1.94 -13.77
CA GLU A 56 2.72 -1.34 -14.81
C GLU A 56 1.26 -1.21 -14.32
N LEU A 57 0.55 -0.19 -14.81
CA LEU A 57 -0.88 -0.03 -14.56
C LEU A 57 -1.66 -0.78 -15.64
N SER A 58 -1.94 -2.05 -15.41
CA SER A 58 -2.76 -2.88 -16.30
C SER A 58 -4.23 -2.89 -15.87
N LEU A 59 -5.14 -3.21 -16.80
CA LEU A 59 -6.55 -3.44 -16.48
C LEU A 59 -6.74 -4.66 -15.57
N GLU A 60 -5.91 -5.69 -15.73
CA GLU A 60 -5.93 -6.90 -14.91
C GLU A 60 -5.71 -6.57 -13.43
N VAL A 61 -4.67 -5.79 -13.12
CA VAL A 61 -4.37 -5.39 -11.74
C VAL A 61 -5.48 -4.53 -11.16
N GLN A 62 -5.98 -3.53 -11.91
CA GLN A 62 -7.07 -2.68 -11.47
C GLN A 62 -8.38 -3.44 -11.21
N SER A 63 -8.64 -4.52 -11.97
CA SER A 63 -9.83 -5.35 -11.78
C SER A 63 -9.68 -6.39 -10.67
N SER A 64 -8.45 -6.79 -10.34
CA SER A 64 -8.16 -7.86 -9.37
C SER A 64 -8.00 -7.33 -7.95
N ILE A 65 -7.62 -6.06 -7.79
CA ILE A 65 -7.36 -5.45 -6.49
C ILE A 65 -8.47 -4.46 -6.16
N PRO A 66 -9.25 -4.68 -5.10
CA PRO A 66 -10.30 -3.76 -4.72
C PRO A 66 -9.72 -2.44 -4.19
N SER A 67 -10.45 -1.35 -4.35
CA SER A 67 -10.06 -0.03 -3.80
C SER A 67 -10.17 0.05 -2.27
N GLN A 68 -10.81 -0.94 -1.62
CA GLN A 68 -10.87 -1.07 -0.18
C GLN A 68 -10.89 -2.54 0.24
N VAL A 69 -10.32 -2.85 1.41
CA VAL A 69 -10.39 -4.17 2.05
C VAL A 69 -10.63 -4.01 3.54
N GLU A 70 -11.64 -4.69 4.09
CA GLU A 70 -12.04 -4.56 5.51
C GLU A 70 -12.25 -3.09 5.96
N GLY A 71 -12.71 -2.22 5.05
CA GLY A 71 -12.91 -0.80 5.29
C GLY A 71 -11.64 0.06 5.28
N VAL A 72 -10.49 -0.52 4.93
CA VAL A 72 -9.21 0.17 4.78
C VAL A 72 -9.00 0.53 3.31
N PRO A 73 -8.58 1.77 2.98
CA PRO A 73 -8.30 2.16 1.61
C PRO A 73 -7.10 1.41 1.05
N VAL A 74 -7.20 1.03 -0.23
CA VAL A 74 -6.16 0.37 -0.99
C VAL A 74 -5.80 1.26 -2.18
N GLU A 75 -4.51 1.54 -2.34
CA GLU A 75 -4.02 2.40 -3.41
C GLU A 75 -2.95 1.68 -4.23
N ILE A 76 -3.16 1.63 -5.55
CA ILE A 76 -2.23 1.03 -6.49
C ILE A 76 -1.26 2.13 -6.96
N LYS A 77 0.04 1.91 -6.74
CA LYS A 77 1.11 2.82 -7.16
C LYS A 77 2.01 2.17 -8.18
N PHE A 78 2.16 2.84 -9.32
CA PHE A 78 3.24 2.50 -10.24
C PHE A 78 4.59 2.80 -9.57
N THR A 79 5.43 1.77 -9.44
CA THR A 79 6.81 1.91 -9.00
C THR A 79 7.72 1.57 -10.17
N GLY A 80 8.47 2.56 -10.65
CA GLY A 80 9.49 2.34 -11.66
C GLY A 80 10.60 1.38 -11.18
N PRO A 81 11.50 0.95 -12.08
CA PRO A 81 12.57 0.04 -11.73
C PRO A 81 13.44 0.64 -10.62
N ILE A 82 13.74 -0.16 -9.59
CA ILE A 82 14.73 0.22 -8.58
C ILE A 82 16.11 0.19 -9.25
N GLN A 83 16.68 1.37 -9.52
CA GLN A 83 18.08 1.51 -9.89
C GLN A 83 18.91 1.74 -8.64
N ALA A 84 19.81 0.80 -8.33
CA ALA A 84 20.88 1.07 -7.38
C ALA A 84 21.84 2.10 -7.99
N LEU A 85 22.16 3.15 -7.23
CA LEU A 85 23.14 4.18 -7.60
C LEU A 85 24.56 3.75 -7.19
#